data_AF-A0A951DUH1-F1
#
_entry.id   AF-A0A951DUH1-F1
#
_cell.length_a   1.000
_cell.length_b   1.000
_cell.length_c   1.000
_cell.angle_alpha   90.00
_cell.angle_beta   90.00
_cell.angle_gamma   90.00
#
_symmetry.space_group_name_H-M   'P 1'
#
loop_
_entity.id
_entity.type
_entity.pdbx_description
1 polymer ?
#
loop_
_entity_poly.entity_id
_entity_poly.type
_entity_poly.pdbx_seq_one_letter_code
_entity_poly.pdbx_strand_id
1 'polypeptide(L)' 'MREIDDDGGDPILKQEFAKEREIFGDVLNTTKIMAHCPPILRAAKALGASIAQSGQLPKGLVPLVSLRVASINGCPF' A
#
# COMPACT_ATOMS: atom_id res chain seq x y z
N MET A 1 -3.18 8.49 17.79
CA MET A 1 -3.20 7.24 17.00
C MET A 1 -1.76 6.76 16.91
N ARG A 2 -1.48 5.49 17.21
CA ARG A 2 -0.11 4.93 17.19
C ARG A 2 -0.01 3.98 16.00
N GLU A 3 1.09 4.04 15.26
CA GLU A 3 1.37 3.08 14.18
C GLU A 3 1.41 1.63 14.68
N ILE A 4 0.92 0.70 13.84
CA ILE A 4 0.99 -0.74 14.06
C ILE A 4 2.07 -1.32 13.13
N ASP A 5 3.15 -1.84 13.72
CA ASP A 5 4.31 -2.41 13.05
C ASP A 5 4.50 -3.93 13.29
N ASP A 6 3.65 -4.51 14.14
CA ASP A 6 3.52 -5.95 14.42
C ASP A 6 2.16 -6.48 13.94
N ASP A 7 2.12 -7.70 13.40
CA ASP A 7 0.88 -8.28 12.85
C ASP A 7 -0.10 -8.77 13.93
N GLY A 8 0.34 -8.95 15.18
CA GLY A 8 -0.52 -9.37 16.29
C GLY A 8 -1.21 -10.71 16.08
N GLY A 9 -0.77 -11.53 15.12
CA GLY A 9 -1.42 -12.76 14.71
C GLY A 9 -2.58 -12.58 13.71
N ASP A 10 -2.89 -11.36 13.25
CA ASP A 10 -3.90 -11.14 12.22
C ASP A 10 -3.37 -11.65 10.85
N PRO A 11 -4.11 -12.54 10.17
CA PRO A 11 -3.63 -13.15 8.94
C PRO A 11 -3.47 -12.16 7.77
N ILE A 12 -4.23 -11.06 7.75
CA ILE A 12 -4.09 -10.00 6.74
C ILE A 12 -2.80 -9.25 6.98
N LEU A 13 -2.58 -8.80 8.20
CA LEU A 13 -1.40 -8.03 8.55
C LEU A 13 -0.14 -8.86 8.33
N LYS A 14 -0.15 -10.13 8.76
CA LYS A 14 0.99 -11.05 8.57
C LYS A 14 1.37 -11.19 7.11
N GLN A 15 0.38 -11.38 6.22
CA GLN A 15 0.63 -11.52 4.79
C GLN A 15 1.16 -10.22 4.17
N GLU A 16 0.50 -9.09 4.42
CA GLU A 16 0.86 -7.81 3.82
C GLU A 16 2.19 -7.29 4.35
N PHE A 17 2.46 -7.42 5.65
CA PHE A 17 3.70 -6.94 6.26
C PHE A 17 4.90 -7.75 5.77
N ALA A 18 4.77 -9.08 5.65
CA ALA A 18 5.83 -9.92 5.10
C ALA A 18 6.17 -9.50 3.65
N LYS A 19 5.15 -9.29 2.82
CA LYS A 19 5.32 -8.85 1.43
C LYS A 19 5.98 -7.47 1.33
N GLU A 20 5.60 -6.52 2.17
CA GLU A 20 6.21 -5.19 2.16
C GLU A 20 7.65 -5.20 2.65
N ARG A 21 7.96 -5.99 3.70
CA ARG A 21 9.34 -6.17 4.16
C ARG A 21 10.22 -6.79 3.07
N GLU A 22 9.69 -7.73 2.28
CA GLU A 22 10.40 -8.32 1.14
C GLU A 22 10.71 -7.28 0.05
N ILE A 23 9.73 -6.43 -0.32
CA ILE A 23 9.86 -5.52 -1.45
C ILE A 23 10.55 -4.20 -1.08
N PHE A 24 10.24 -3.65 0.10
CA PHE A 24 10.62 -2.31 0.52
C PHE A 24 11.62 -2.30 1.68
N GLY A 25 11.89 -3.44 2.32
CA GLY A 25 12.77 -3.56 3.48
C GLY A 25 12.09 -3.22 4.82
N ASP A 26 10.92 -2.58 4.81
CA ASP A 26 10.07 -2.35 5.98
C ASP A 26 8.60 -2.19 5.56
N VAL A 27 7.70 -2.17 6.55
CA VAL A 27 6.27 -1.89 6.34
C VAL A 27 6.08 -0.39 6.10
N LEU A 28 5.30 -0.04 5.07
CA LEU A 28 5.04 1.36 4.72
C LEU A 28 4.17 2.05 5.78
N ASN A 29 4.38 3.34 6.02
CA ASN A 29 3.61 4.11 7.00
C ASN A 29 2.09 4.07 6.74
N THR A 30 1.68 4.11 5.46
CA THR A 30 0.25 3.99 5.09
C THR A 30 -0.33 2.63 5.48
N THR A 31 0.45 1.56 5.33
CA THR A 31 0.10 0.22 5.79
C THR A 31 0.00 0.16 7.32
N LYS A 32 0.96 0.75 8.04
CA LYS A 32 0.96 0.83 9.51
C LYS A 32 -0.27 1.56 10.08
N ILE A 33 -0.75 2.59 9.37
CA ILE A 33 -1.99 3.30 9.74
C ILE A 33 -3.24 2.50 9.35
N MET A 34 -3.29 1.91 8.15
CA MET A 34 -4.44 1.10 7.73
C MET A 34 -4.58 -0.21 8.51
N ALA A 35 -3.51 -0.68 9.14
CA ALA A 35 -3.51 -1.88 9.98
C ALA A 35 -4.46 -1.79 11.18
N HIS A 36 -4.90 -0.59 11.57
CA HIS A 36 -5.99 -0.42 12.55
C HIS A 36 -7.33 -1.00 12.08
N CYS A 37 -7.50 -1.18 10.77
CA CYS A 37 -8.66 -1.84 10.18
C CYS A 37 -8.21 -2.78 9.05
N PRO A 38 -7.80 -4.02 9.39
CA PRO A 38 -7.25 -4.97 8.41
C PRO A 38 -8.13 -5.23 7.18
N PRO A 39 -9.48 -5.28 7.27
CA PRO A 39 -10.33 -5.39 6.09
C PRO A 39 -10.20 -4.21 5.11
N ILE A 40 -10.04 -2.97 5.62
CA ILE A 40 -9.82 -1.78 4.79
C ILE A 40 -8.44 -1.86 4.13
N LEU A 41 -7.41 -2.26 4.88
CA LEU A 41 -6.06 -2.48 4.33
C LEU A 41 -6.11 -3.47 3.14
N ARG A 42 -6.75 -4.63 3.33
CA ARG A 42 -6.90 -5.64 2.26
C ARG A 42 -7.56 -5.05 1.02
N ALA A 43 -8.66 -4.31 1.20
CA ALA A 43 -9.37 -3.68 0.08
C ALA A 43 -8.49 -2.63 -0.64
N ALA A 44 -7.76 -1.80 0.11
CA ALA A 44 -6.86 -0.79 -0.45
C ALA A 44 -5.72 -1.43 -1.27
N LYS A 45 -5.12 -2.53 -0.77
CA LYS A 45 -4.08 -3.27 -1.50
C LYS A 45 -4.63 -3.93 -2.77
N ALA A 46 -5.83 -4.50 -2.71
CA ALA A 46 -6.50 -5.07 -3.88
C ALA A 46 -6.79 -4.02 -4.96
N LEU A 47 -7.25 -2.82 -4.55
CA LEU A 47 -7.46 -1.70 -5.47
C LEU A 47 -6.16 -1.20 -6.10
N GLY A 48 -5.09 -1.06 -5.33
CA GLY A 48 -3.78 -0.69 -5.88
C GLY A 48 -3.27 -1.73 -6.89
N ALA A 49 -3.43 -3.02 -6.58
CA ALA A 49 -3.05 -4.10 -7.47
C ALA A 49 -3.88 -4.15 -8.76
N SER A 50 -5.18 -3.80 -8.71
CA SER A 50 -6.04 -3.81 -9.90
C SER A 50 -5.61 -2.78 -10.95
N ILE A 51 -5.03 -1.65 -10.54
CA ILE A 51 -4.47 -0.65 -11.47
C ILE A 51 -3.34 -1.28 -12.30
N ALA A 52 -2.42 -2.00 -11.66
CA ALA A 52 -1.34 -2.69 -12.35
C ALA A 52 -1.84 -3.84 -13.25
N GLN A 53 -2.92 -4.52 -12.84
CA GLN A 53 -3.54 -5.60 -13.62
C GLN A 53 -4.33 -5.10 -14.84
N SER A 54 -4.83 -3.85 -14.81
CA SER A 54 -5.63 -3.29 -15.90
C SER A 54 -4.93 -3.31 -17.27
N GLY A 55 -3.60 -3.25 -17.29
CA GLY A 55 -2.80 -3.24 -18.52
C GLY A 55 -3.00 -2.00 -19.40
N GLN A 56 -3.78 -1.01 -18.95
CA GLN A 56 -4.08 0.20 -19.72
C GLN A 56 -2.88 1.14 -19.87
N LEU A 57 -1.86 0.97 -19.03
CA LEU A 57 -0.63 1.74 -19.05
C LEU A 57 0.59 0.80 -19.05
N PRO A 58 1.67 1.14 -19.78
CA PRO A 58 2.97 0.53 -19.59
C PRO A 58 3.37 0.54 -18.11
N LYS A 59 3.97 -0.55 -17.61
CA LYS A 59 4.26 -0.74 -16.18
C LYS A 59 5.05 0.42 -15.55
N GLY A 60 5.98 1.01 -16.29
CA GLY A 60 6.79 2.16 -15.82
C GLY A 60 6.02 3.49 -15.74
N LEU A 61 4.87 3.62 -16.40
CA LEU A 61 4.09 4.87 -16.39
C LEU A 61 3.13 4.97 -15.21
N VAL A 62 2.64 3.85 -14.67
CA VAL A 62 1.75 3.85 -13.50
C VAL A 62 2.32 4.67 -12.32
N PRO A 63 3.56 4.44 -11.84
CA PRO A 63 4.10 5.25 -10.75
C PRO A 63 4.30 6.73 -11.12
N LEU A 64 4.60 7.05 -12.38
CA LEU A 64 4.74 8.44 -12.85
C LEU A 64 3.40 9.19 -12.85
N VAL A 65 2.32 8.50 -13.24
CA VAL A 65 0.96 9.07 -13.16
C VAL A 65 0.57 9.28 -11.70
N SER A 66 0.82 8.31 -10.81
CA SER A 66 0.57 8.47 -9.38
C SER A 66 1.33 9.66 -8.79
N LEU A 67 2.61 9.82 -9.14
CA LEU A 67 3.42 10.96 -8.72
C LEU A 67 2.84 12.29 -9.21
N ARG A 68 2.40 12.36 -10.48
CA ARG A 68 1.80 13.57 -11.03
C ARG A 68 0.49 13.94 -10.31
N VAL A 69 -0.36 12.95 -10.03
CA VAL A 69 -1.61 13.17 -9.29
C VAL A 69 -1.32 13.62 -7.85
N ALA A 70 -0.37 12.98 -7.16
CA ALA A 70 0.05 13.38 -5.82
C ALA A 70 0.54 14.83 -5.79
N SER A 71 1.37 15.23 -6.76
CA SER A 71 1.88 16.60 -6.90
C SER A 71 0.74 17.62 -7.12
N ILE A 72 -0.26 17.30 -7.94
CA ILE A 72 -1.42 18.18 -8.17
C ILE A 72 -2.22 18.39 -6.89
N ASN A 73 -2.36 17.33 -6.07
CA ASN A 73 -3.14 17.36 -4.84
C ASN A 73 -2.33 17.82 -3.61
N GLY A 74 -1.04 18.13 -3.76
CA GLY A 74 -0.16 18.50 -2.64
C GLY A 74 0.09 17.36 -1.65
N CYS A 75 -0.02 16.10 -2.10
CA CYS A 75 0.25 14.94 -1.25
C CYS A 75 1.77 14.76 -1.07
N PRO A 76 2.29 14.76 0.17
CA PRO A 76 3.73 14.73 0.42
C PRO A 76 4.36 13.33 0.38
N PHE A 77 3.54 12.28 0.31
CA PHE A 77 3.93 10.87 0.31
C PHE A 77 3.19 10.11 -0.80
#